data_AF-A0A357B625-F1
#
_entry.id   AF-A0A357B625-F1
#
_cell.length_a   1.000
_cell.length_b   1.000
_cell.length_c   1.000
_cell.angle_alpha   90.00
_cell.angle_beta   90.00
_cell.angle_gamma   90.00
#
_symmetry.space_group_name_H-M   'P 1'
#
loop_
_entity.id
_entity.type
_entity.pdbx_description
1 polymer ?
#
loop_
_entity_poly.entity_id
_entity_poly.type
_entity_poly.pdbx_seq_one_letter_code
_entity_poly.pdbx_strand_id
1 'polypeptide(L)' 'AIRVAMDEAIKCRESGEEKTIVFGLTGTGYFDMLAYEKYHDGLMTDCIPTDADLQAGFAGLPSQPAE' A
#
# COMPACT_ATOMS: atom_id res chain seq x y z
N ALA A 1 -6.23 -2.34 -3.93
CA ALA A 1 -6.79 -3.13 -5.06
C ALA A 1 -7.49 -4.41 -4.58
N ILE A 2 -6.77 -5.36 -3.97
CA ILE A 2 -7.33 -6.66 -3.54
C ILE A 2 -8.54 -6.52 -2.63
N ARG A 3 -8.44 -5.73 -1.55
CA ARG A 3 -9.55 -5.50 -0.61
C ARG A 3 -10.82 -4.98 -1.32
N VAL A 4 -10.67 -4.00 -2.21
CA VAL A 4 -11.80 -3.43 -2.95
C VAL A 4 -12.42 -4.47 -3.88
N ALA A 5 -11.60 -5.29 -4.56
CA ALA A 5 -12.12 -6.38 -5.39
C ALA A 5 -12.94 -7.40 -4.56
N MET A 6 -12.51 -7.68 -3.32
CA MET A 6 -13.29 -8.52 -2.38
C MET A 6 -14.60 -7.86 -1.97
N ASP A 7 -14.57 -6.57 -1.64
CA ASP A 7 -15.77 -5.82 -1.25
C ASP A 7 -16.79 -5.79 -2.41
N GLU A 8 -16.35 -5.60 -3.65
CA GLU A 8 -17.20 -5.68 -4.84
C GLU A 8 -17.77 -7.09 -5.07
N ALA A 9 -16.99 -8.14 -4.81
CA ALA A 9 -17.46 -9.51 -4.89
C ALA A 9 -18.55 -9.81 -3.84
N ILE A 10 -18.42 -9.26 -2.63
CA ILE A 10 -19.44 -9.36 -1.58
C ILE A 10 -20.74 -8.67 -2.03
N LYS A 11 -20.66 -7.47 -2.62
CA LYS A 11 -21.84 -6.77 -3.15
C LYS A 11 -22.54 -7.57 -4.25
N CYS A 12 -21.78 -8.18 -5.17
CA CYS A 12 -22.34 -9.04 -6.23
C CYS A 12 -23.08 -10.25 -5.65
N ARG A 13 -22.53 -10.85 -4.58
CA ARG A 13 -23.20 -11.95 -3.86
C ARG A 13 -24.50 -11.49 -3.18
N GLU A 14 -24.51 -10.30 -2.59
CA GLU A 14 -25.69 -9.74 -1.91
C GLU A 14 -26.78 -9.29 -2.88
N SER A 15 -26.40 -8.75 -4.04
CA SER A 15 -27.34 -8.33 -5.08
C SER A 15 -27.80 -9.47 -6.00
N GLY A 16 -27.04 -10.57 -6.05
CA GLY A 16 -27.27 -11.67 -6.99
C GLY A 16 -26.86 -11.35 -8.44
N GLU A 17 -26.16 -10.24 -8.66
CA GLU A 17 -25.69 -9.84 -9.99
C GLU A 17 -24.33 -10.48 -10.31
N GLU A 18 -24.23 -11.15 -11.46
CA GLU A 18 -22.97 -11.65 -11.97
C GLU A 18 -22.17 -10.51 -12.64
N LYS A 19 -20.92 -10.28 -12.17
CA LYS A 19 -20.02 -9.27 -12.73
C LYS A 19 -18.59 -9.79 -12.81
N THR A 20 -17.89 -9.40 -13.86
CA THR A 20 -16.43 -9.60 -13.98
C THR A 20 -15.70 -8.44 -13.32
N ILE A 21 -14.88 -8.76 -12.31
CA ILE A 21 -14.08 -7.76 -11.57
C ILE A 21 -12.63 -7.86 -12.04
N VAL A 22 -12.15 -6.83 -12.73
CA VAL A 22 -10.73 -6.70 -13.13
C VAL A 22 -10.03 -5.76 -12.15
N PHE A 23 -8.89 -6.20 -11.60
CA PHE A 23 -8.05 -5.36 -10.75
C PHE A 23 -6.57 -5.57 -11.08
N GLY A 24 -5.75 -4.53 -10.86
CA GLY A 24 -4.31 -4.60 -11.07
C GLY A 24 -3.61 -5.34 -9.93
N LEU A 25 -3.05 -6.51 -10.22
CA LEU A 25 -2.08 -7.18 -9.35
C LEU A 25 -0.68 -6.74 -9.77
N THR A 26 -0.15 -5.72 -9.09
CA THR A 26 1.04 -4.97 -9.56
C THR A 26 2.37 -5.60 -9.18
N GLY A 27 2.40 -6.63 -8.33
CA GLY A 27 3.64 -7.25 -7.86
C GLY A 27 3.41 -8.42 -6.92
N THR A 28 4.51 -9.02 -6.46
CA THR A 28 4.51 -10.08 -5.45
C THR A 28 4.92 -9.50 -4.09
N GLY A 29 4.47 -10.11 -3.00
CA GLY A 29 4.87 -9.73 -1.64
C GLY A 29 6.16 -10.37 -1.16
N TYR A 30 7.00 -10.92 -2.05
CA TYR A 30 8.14 -11.76 -1.66
C TYR A 30 9.18 -11.00 -0.82
N PHE A 31 9.42 -9.73 -1.12
CA PHE A 31 10.35 -8.89 -0.37
C PHE A 31 9.68 -8.15 0.80
N ASP A 32 8.36 -8.26 0.94
CA ASP A 32 7.57 -7.61 1.99
C ASP A 32 7.33 -8.51 3.21
N MET A 33 7.98 -9.68 3.29
CA MET A 33 7.75 -10.67 4.35
C MET A 33 7.93 -10.12 5.77
N LEU A 34 8.89 -9.21 5.98
CA LEU A 34 9.08 -8.55 7.27
C LEU A 34 7.90 -7.65 7.64
N ALA A 35 7.26 -7.01 6.65
CA ALA A 35 6.06 -6.21 6.89
C ALA A 35 4.87 -7.11 7.27
N TYR A 36 4.72 -8.26 6.59
CA TYR A 36 3.71 -9.25 6.96
C TYR A 36 3.90 -9.79 8.38
N GLU A 37 5.14 -10.12 8.77
CA GLU A 37 5.48 -10.57 10.13
C GLU A 37 5.07 -9.51 11.17
N LYS A 38 5.54 -8.27 11.01
CA LYS A 38 5.20 -7.17 11.94
C LYS A 38 3.69 -6.93 12.04
N TYR A 39 2.96 -7.04 10.94
CA TYR A 39 1.51 -6.90 10.96
C TYR A 39 0.85 -8.03 11.76
N HIS A 40 1.23 -9.29 11.52
CA HIS A 40 0.68 -10.44 12.24
C HIS A 40 1.05 -10.45 13.73
N ASP A 41 2.24 -9.97 14.08
CA ASP A 41 2.70 -9.85 15.47
C ASP A 41 2.11 -8.64 16.20
N GLY A 42 1.33 -7.79 15.51
CA GLY A 42 0.77 -6.56 16.09
C GLY A 42 1.83 -5.48 16.38
N LEU A 43 3.00 -5.58 15.76
CA LEU A 43 4.14 -4.66 15.91
C LEU A 43 4.14 -3.55 14.86
N MET A 44 3.29 -3.63 13.83
CA MET A 44 3.18 -2.62 12.79
C MET A 44 2.50 -1.35 13.35
N THR A 45 3.16 -0.21 13.19
CA THR A 45 2.67 1.09 13.67
C THR A 45 2.53 2.08 12.52
N ASP A 46 1.49 2.88 12.53
CA ASP A 46 1.38 4.04 11.67
C ASP A 46 2.33 5.14 12.19
N CYS A 47 3.33 5.49 11.39
CA CYS A 47 4.28 6.55 11.69
C CYS A 47 4.19 7.63 10.61
N ILE A 48 3.95 8.87 11.03
CA ILE A 48 4.04 10.04 10.18
C ILE A 48 5.44 10.63 10.37
N PRO A 49 6.30 10.66 9.34
CA PRO A 49 7.62 11.25 9.45
C PRO A 49 7.55 12.72 9.86
N THR A 50 8.44 13.14 10.76
CA THR A 50 8.60 14.55 11.08
C THR A 50 9.41 15.27 10.00
N ASP A 51 9.35 16.60 9.96
CA ASP A 51 10.18 17.39 9.03
C ASP A 51 11.67 17.06 9.20
N ALA A 52 12.13 16.83 10.44
CA ALA A 52 13.51 16.45 10.73
C ALA A 52 13.89 15.10 10.12
N ASP A 53 12.99 14.11 10.14
CA ASP A 53 13.20 12.80 9.52
C ASP A 53 13.34 12.92 7.99
N LEU A 54 12.58 13.84 7.39
CA LEU A 54 12.61 14.09 5.95
C LEU A 54 13.87 14.85 5.51
N GLN A 55 14.38 15.79 6.31
CA GLN A 55 15.56 16.59 5.96
C GLN A 55 16.79 15.74 5.62
N ALA A 56 16.98 14.60 6.27
CA ALA A 56 18.09 13.69 5.97
C ALA A 56 18.02 13.15 4.53
N GLY A 57 16.82 12.83 4.04
CA GLY A 57 16.61 12.43 2.65
C GLY A 57 16.81 13.59 1.69
N PHE A 58 16.29 14.78 2.02
CA PHE A 58 16.43 15.98 1.19
C PHE A 58 17.87 16.43 1.00
N ALA A 59 18.70 16.33 2.05
CA ALA A 59 20.12 16.67 1.98
C ALA A 59 20.91 15.81 0.96
N GLY A 60 20.40 14.62 0.63
CA GLY A 60 20.99 13.71 -0.37
C GLY A 60 20.50 13.92 -1.79
N LEU A 61 19.51 14.79 -2.02
CA LEU A 61 18.99 15.04 -3.36
C LEU A 61 19.97 15.89 -4.18
N PRO A 62 20.19 15.55 -5.47
CA PRO A 62 20.99 16.39 -6.34
C PRO A 62 20.30 17.74 -6.56
N SER A 63 21.08 18.83 -6.54
CA SER A 63 20.60 20.17 -6.88
C SER A 63 20.00 20.17 -8.28
N GLN A 64 18.71 20.49 -8.38
CA GLN A 64 18.06 20.73 -9.67
C GLN A 64 18.33 22.17 -10.10
N PRO A 65 18.46 22.46 -11.41
CA PRO A 65 18.45 23.84 -11.89
C PRO A 65 17.15 24.51 -11.45
N ALA A 66 17.22 25.75 -10.96
CA ALA A 66 16.03 26.57 -10.81
C ALA A 66 15.48 26.89 -12.20
N GLU A 67 14.17 26.74 -12.37
CA GLU A 67 13.43 27.10 -13.59
C GLU A 67 13.52 28.61 -13.88
#